data_AF-A0A2N2BUG4-F1
#
_entry.id   AF-A0A2N2BUG4-F1
#
_cell.length_a   1.000
_cell.length_b   1.000
_cell.length_c   1.000
_cell.angle_alpha   90.00
_cell.angle_beta   90.00
_cell.angle_gamma   90.00
#
_symmetry.space_group_name_H-M   'P 1'
#
loop_
_entity.id
_entity.type
_entity.pdbx_description
1 polymer ?
#
loop_
_entity_poly.entity_id
_entity_poly.type
_entity_poly.pdbx_seq_one_letter_code
_entity_poly.pdbx_strand_id
1 'polypeptide(L)'
;MPDLETDFNIAFNKDDEQPVNDVTIYNLTPETIRNIRDGQTLILNAGYNGNLGNVLSGKISDIETSSDKVDRALKLMVTPDISVILTQIVSLSYAPGTQASYIAKDLLSKVGLEVGTVKLTSDITYTDGKVISGTIDSALKQLVAETNSFMFVRCNIIYIVDSVYEIDTGILLNASTGLIGSPEAYTDSNGATGYRVTSLLNPMLTVGSVFRLESRYLSGLFRVENGTHSGNFSTVVNCYPTDEVSRYVPPVKAVAGAGENTPKGRIWTFLINKGFSKAATAGVMGNMELESGYDPNAENSSSGAYGLLQWLGGRREGLEAYATANNCAANDMQLQLDYFYIEVTTGAESDCFPIYTDLPSLDAFKSLTDPEQAARLFEQAFERSGGDAMGARIEYALAVYAWDGGNASGSSNYSGTNHFSEGAFKCACGCGLDCVQELKDKLNQVCENTGQEFVITSAARCEHQNNIDDGVPNSEHLYGRACDGYIPGAGVDYLYNAAQNVGLGTIRYYSSGFVHCQTSAYDDILD
;
A
#
# COMPACT_ATOMS: atom_id res chain seq x y z
N MET A 1 -12.01 28.10 -21.10
CA MET A 1 -13.45 27.82 -21.32
C MET A 1 -14.19 28.43 -20.13
N PRO A 2 -15.44 28.90 -20.25
CA PRO A 2 -16.24 29.15 -19.06
C PRO A 2 -16.33 27.86 -18.24
N ASP A 3 -16.35 27.97 -16.91
CA ASP A 3 -16.57 26.82 -16.02
C ASP A 3 -17.98 26.28 -16.32
N LEU A 4 -18.04 25.15 -17.03
CA LEU A 4 -19.28 24.45 -17.29
C LEU A 4 -19.66 23.68 -16.03
N GLU A 5 -20.81 24.00 -15.47
CA GLU A 5 -21.37 23.25 -14.35
C GLU A 5 -21.77 21.84 -14.82
N THR A 6 -21.32 20.84 -14.08
CA THR A 6 -21.57 19.42 -14.36
C THR A 6 -22.03 18.75 -13.08
N ASP A 7 -23.15 18.04 -13.15
CA ASP A 7 -23.63 17.16 -12.09
C ASP A 7 -23.62 15.71 -12.58
N PHE A 8 -23.47 14.76 -11.67
CA PHE A 8 -23.39 13.35 -12.01
C PHE A 8 -23.74 12.46 -10.82
N ASN A 9 -24.21 11.26 -11.13
CA ASN A 9 -24.41 10.21 -10.13
C ASN A 9 -24.00 8.87 -10.72
N ILE A 10 -22.77 8.46 -10.41
CA ILE A 10 -22.14 7.29 -11.02
C ILE A 10 -22.19 6.13 -10.03
N ALA A 11 -23.09 5.19 -10.27
CA ALA A 11 -23.14 3.94 -9.56
C ALA A 11 -22.11 2.94 -10.10
N PHE A 12 -21.64 2.07 -9.21
CA PHE A 12 -20.78 0.93 -9.53
C PHE A 12 -21.18 -0.26 -8.68
N ASN A 13 -21.08 -1.46 -9.24
CA ASN A 13 -21.39 -2.72 -8.58
C ASN A 13 -20.48 -3.84 -9.11
N LYS A 14 -20.46 -4.97 -8.39
CA LYS A 14 -19.80 -6.19 -8.84
C LYS A 14 -20.73 -7.10 -9.64
N ASP A 15 -21.95 -6.65 -9.90
CA ASP A 15 -23.01 -7.47 -10.47
C ASP A 15 -22.90 -7.55 -12.00
N ASP A 16 -23.51 -8.60 -12.56
CA ASP A 16 -23.57 -8.81 -14.01
C ASP A 16 -24.27 -7.66 -14.73
N GLU A 17 -25.27 -7.06 -14.10
CA GLU A 17 -26.01 -5.93 -14.65
C GLU A 17 -25.32 -4.62 -14.25
N GLN A 18 -24.55 -4.09 -15.20
CA GLN A 18 -23.86 -2.83 -15.01
C GLN A 18 -24.84 -1.66 -14.96
N PRO A 19 -24.63 -0.70 -14.05
CA PRO A 19 -25.53 0.42 -13.89
C PRO A 19 -25.51 1.35 -15.12
N VAL A 20 -26.69 1.89 -15.45
CA VAL A 20 -26.79 3.04 -16.35
C VAL A 20 -26.53 4.29 -15.53
N ASN A 21 -25.52 5.04 -15.90
CA ASN A 21 -25.08 6.23 -15.18
C ASN A 21 -25.50 7.48 -15.90
N ASP A 22 -25.72 8.58 -15.17
CA ASP A 22 -26.09 9.85 -15.78
C ASP A 22 -25.14 10.99 -15.45
N VAL A 23 -24.89 11.80 -16.47
CA VAL A 23 -24.04 13.01 -16.42
C VAL A 23 -24.84 14.16 -17.00
N THR A 24 -25.05 15.21 -16.20
CA THR A 24 -25.79 16.39 -16.59
C THR A 24 -24.83 17.56 -16.77
N ILE A 25 -24.82 18.17 -17.96
CA ILE A 25 -23.99 19.34 -18.27
C ILE A 25 -24.91 20.54 -18.47
N TYR A 26 -24.63 21.62 -17.74
CA TYR A 26 -25.43 22.84 -17.78
C TYR A 26 -24.84 23.87 -18.74
N ASN A 27 -25.75 24.64 -19.33
CA ASN A 27 -25.47 25.87 -20.08
C ASN A 27 -24.56 25.69 -21.30
N LEU A 28 -24.59 24.49 -21.91
CA LEU A 28 -23.98 24.23 -23.21
C LEU A 28 -24.63 25.06 -24.32
N THR A 29 -23.83 25.46 -25.30
CA THR A 29 -24.35 26.13 -26.50
C THR A 29 -25.16 25.14 -27.35
N PRO A 30 -26.20 25.60 -28.07
CA PRO A 30 -26.94 24.74 -29.00
C PRO A 30 -26.05 24.08 -30.07
N GLU A 31 -24.93 24.71 -30.43
CA GLU A 31 -23.97 24.14 -31.37
C GLU A 31 -23.20 22.97 -30.76
N THR A 32 -22.74 23.10 -29.51
CA THR A 32 -22.08 22.01 -28.78
C THR A 32 -23.02 20.82 -28.56
N ILE A 33 -24.28 21.08 -28.17
CA ILE A 33 -25.31 20.03 -28.02
C ILE A 33 -25.52 19.29 -29.36
N ARG A 34 -25.47 20.00 -30.48
CA ARG A 34 -25.55 19.38 -31.82
C ARG A 34 -24.32 18.55 -32.21
N ASN A 35 -23.24 18.55 -31.44
CA ASN A 35 -22.09 17.69 -31.73
C ASN A 35 -22.05 16.43 -30.84
N ILE A 36 -22.91 16.37 -29.81
CA ILE A 36 -23.03 15.23 -28.89
C ILE A 36 -24.11 14.28 -29.43
N ARG A 37 -23.78 12.98 -29.57
CA ARG A 37 -24.61 11.96 -30.24
C ARG A 37 -24.58 10.63 -29.51
N ASP A 38 -25.65 9.87 -29.68
CA ASP A 38 -25.73 8.47 -29.28
C ASP A 38 -24.54 7.66 -29.85
N GLY A 39 -24.03 6.71 -29.06
CA GLY A 39 -22.87 5.88 -29.38
C GLY A 39 -21.50 6.58 -29.30
N GLN A 40 -21.43 7.86 -28.95
CA GLN A 40 -20.15 8.51 -28.65
C GLN A 40 -19.61 8.06 -27.29
N THR A 41 -18.28 7.96 -27.18
CA THR A 41 -17.62 7.64 -25.91
C THR A 41 -17.66 8.86 -24.98
N LEU A 42 -18.07 8.65 -23.74
CA LEU A 42 -17.97 9.60 -22.64
C LEU A 42 -16.99 9.06 -21.60
N ILE A 43 -16.04 9.89 -21.19
CA ILE A 43 -15.13 9.64 -20.07
C ILE A 43 -15.34 10.78 -19.09
N LEU A 44 -15.67 10.44 -17.83
CA LEU A 44 -15.80 11.40 -16.74
C LEU A 44 -14.68 11.17 -15.73
N ASN A 45 -13.82 12.16 -15.61
CA ASN A 45 -12.85 12.24 -14.51
C ASN A 45 -13.41 13.16 -13.43
N ALA A 46 -13.46 12.69 -12.19
CA ALA A 46 -13.99 13.46 -11.08
C ALA A 46 -13.15 13.28 -9.81
N GLY A 47 -13.21 14.29 -8.95
CA GLY A 47 -12.49 14.32 -7.69
C GLY A 47 -11.80 15.65 -7.43
N TYR A 48 -10.96 15.67 -6.40
CA TYR A 48 -10.32 16.91 -5.92
C TYR A 48 -9.04 17.18 -6.71
N ASN A 49 -8.58 18.44 -6.70
CA ASN A 49 -7.20 18.71 -7.09
C ASN A 49 -6.30 17.93 -6.12
N GLY A 50 -5.49 17.02 -6.62
CA GLY A 50 -4.83 16.11 -5.70
C GLY A 50 -5.57 14.78 -5.42
N ASN A 51 -6.77 14.51 -5.98
CA ASN A 51 -7.39 13.16 -6.11
C ASN A 51 -8.51 13.10 -7.20
N LEU A 52 -8.15 13.16 -8.49
CA LEU A 52 -8.94 13.18 -9.73
C LEU A 52 -8.65 11.86 -10.43
N GLY A 53 -9.69 11.14 -10.79
CA GLY A 53 -9.56 9.86 -11.47
C GLY A 53 -10.79 9.58 -12.31
N ASN A 54 -10.66 8.59 -13.18
CA ASN A 54 -11.76 8.11 -14.01
C ASN A 54 -12.81 7.45 -13.13
N VAL A 55 -14.00 8.04 -13.09
CA VAL A 55 -15.15 7.48 -12.35
C VAL A 55 -16.15 6.82 -13.29
N LEU A 56 -16.15 7.18 -14.58
CA LEU A 56 -17.05 6.60 -15.58
C LEU A 56 -16.39 6.61 -16.96
N SER A 57 -16.44 5.47 -17.64
CA SER A 57 -16.16 5.36 -19.07
C SER A 57 -17.22 4.48 -19.72
N GLY A 58 -17.78 4.96 -20.83
CA GLY A 58 -18.87 4.28 -21.50
C GLY A 58 -19.34 4.97 -22.77
N LYS A 59 -20.45 4.49 -23.31
CA LYS A 59 -21.12 5.05 -24.49
C LYS A 59 -22.35 5.80 -24.06
N ILE A 60 -22.58 6.96 -24.66
CA ILE A 60 -23.85 7.66 -24.55
C ILE A 60 -24.91 6.77 -25.17
N SER A 61 -25.92 6.37 -24.40
CA SER A 61 -27.03 5.53 -24.83
C SER A 61 -28.34 6.30 -24.99
N ASP A 62 -28.44 7.47 -24.34
CA ASP A 62 -29.57 8.37 -24.46
C ASP A 62 -29.18 9.81 -24.13
N ILE A 63 -29.89 10.77 -24.70
CA ILE A 63 -29.65 12.20 -24.55
C ILE A 63 -30.97 12.91 -24.29
N GLU A 64 -31.11 13.49 -23.10
CA GLU A 64 -32.27 14.29 -22.71
C GLU A 64 -31.87 15.77 -22.57
N THR A 65 -32.69 16.67 -23.10
CA THR A 65 -32.52 18.12 -22.91
C THR A 65 -33.69 18.68 -22.13
N SER A 66 -33.40 19.42 -21.06
CA SER A 66 -34.38 20.22 -20.34
C SER A 66 -33.92 21.67 -20.24
N SER A 67 -34.88 22.59 -20.13
CA SER A 67 -34.61 24.01 -19.93
C SER A 67 -35.59 24.56 -18.93
N ASP A 68 -35.09 25.14 -17.85
CA ASP A 68 -35.88 26.04 -17.01
C ASP A 68 -35.47 27.48 -17.33
N LYS A 69 -36.26 28.48 -16.94
CA LYS A 69 -36.14 29.88 -17.42
C LYS A 69 -34.75 30.53 -17.32
N VAL A 70 -33.81 29.93 -16.59
CA VAL A 70 -32.44 30.42 -16.35
C VAL A 70 -31.38 29.46 -16.91
N ASP A 71 -31.54 28.14 -16.76
CA ASP A 71 -30.53 27.14 -17.11
C ASP A 71 -31.00 26.13 -18.17
N ARG A 72 -30.07 25.72 -19.04
CA ARG A 72 -30.26 24.60 -19.98
C ARG A 72 -29.46 23.40 -19.52
N ALA A 73 -30.12 22.27 -19.29
CA ALA A 73 -29.47 21.02 -18.88
C ALA A 73 -29.48 20.00 -20.03
N LEU A 74 -28.32 19.42 -20.29
CA LEU A 74 -28.16 18.26 -21.16
C LEU A 74 -27.82 17.05 -20.28
N LYS A 75 -28.75 16.12 -20.12
CA LYS A 75 -28.56 14.88 -19.39
C LYS A 75 -28.15 13.78 -20.36
N LEU A 76 -27.02 13.14 -20.10
CA LEU A 76 -26.45 12.07 -20.89
C LEU A 76 -26.56 10.77 -20.09
N MET A 77 -27.28 9.79 -20.61
CA MET A 77 -27.30 8.44 -20.07
C MET A 77 -26.12 7.69 -20.67
N VAL A 78 -25.32 7.06 -19.83
CA VAL A 78 -24.07 6.41 -20.21
C VAL A 78 -24.07 4.97 -19.73
N THR A 79 -23.93 4.04 -20.66
CA THR A 79 -23.79 2.62 -20.37
C THR A 79 -22.35 2.19 -20.60
N PRO A 80 -21.83 1.22 -19.82
CA PRO A 80 -20.53 0.62 -20.13
C PRO A 80 -20.52 0.00 -21.53
N ASP A 81 -19.42 0.19 -22.25
CA ASP A 81 -19.24 -0.25 -23.65
C ASP A 81 -19.08 -1.78 -23.77
N ILE A 82 -19.09 -2.48 -22.62
CA ILE A 82 -18.83 -3.92 -22.51
C ILE A 82 -20.01 -4.79 -22.98
N SER A 83 -21.23 -4.24 -22.96
CA SER A 83 -22.47 -5.01 -23.14
C SER A 83 -22.59 -5.65 -24.54
N VAL A 84 -22.05 -4.98 -25.57
CA VAL A 84 -22.08 -5.50 -26.94
C VAL A 84 -21.01 -6.58 -27.15
N ILE A 85 -19.81 -6.39 -26.59
CA ILE A 85 -18.65 -7.24 -26.87
C ILE A 85 -18.74 -8.59 -26.14
N LEU A 86 -19.21 -8.58 -24.89
CA LEU A 86 -19.36 -9.80 -24.09
C LEU A 86 -20.42 -10.76 -24.66
N THR A 87 -21.34 -10.27 -25.51
CA THR A 87 -22.35 -11.10 -26.19
C THR A 87 -21.86 -11.80 -27.46
N GLN A 88 -20.62 -11.55 -27.90
CA GLN A 88 -20.04 -12.23 -29.05
C GLN A 88 -19.99 -13.74 -28.82
N ILE A 89 -20.42 -14.52 -29.82
CA ILE A 89 -20.45 -15.99 -29.75
C ILE A 89 -19.09 -16.56 -30.20
N VAL A 90 -18.57 -17.48 -29.42
CA VAL A 90 -17.35 -18.25 -29.71
C VAL A 90 -17.63 -19.75 -29.68
N SER A 91 -16.86 -20.49 -30.48
CA SER A 91 -16.81 -21.96 -30.47
C SER A 91 -15.36 -22.39 -30.61
N LEU A 92 -14.73 -22.73 -29.49
CA LEU A 92 -13.30 -22.98 -29.38
C LEU A 92 -13.04 -24.31 -28.69
N SER A 93 -11.99 -25.00 -29.12
CA SER A 93 -11.53 -26.27 -28.55
C SER A 93 -10.06 -26.14 -28.18
N TYR A 94 -9.74 -26.48 -26.93
CA TYR A 94 -8.41 -26.41 -26.36
C TYR A 94 -7.89 -27.84 -26.09
N ALA A 95 -6.62 -28.07 -26.42
CA ALA A 95 -6.00 -29.38 -26.32
C ALA A 95 -5.84 -29.84 -24.84
N PRO A 96 -5.74 -31.16 -24.60
CA PRO A 96 -5.29 -31.72 -23.32
C PRO A 96 -4.08 -30.99 -22.73
N GLY A 97 -4.14 -30.64 -21.45
CA GLY A 97 -3.09 -29.94 -20.72
C GLY A 97 -3.14 -28.41 -20.79
N THR A 98 -4.18 -27.82 -21.39
CA THR A 98 -4.34 -26.35 -21.43
C THR A 98 -4.73 -25.81 -20.05
N GLN A 99 -4.14 -24.68 -19.64
CA GLN A 99 -4.45 -23.99 -18.38
C GLN A 99 -5.64 -23.02 -18.53
N ALA A 100 -6.41 -22.83 -17.45
CA ALA A 100 -7.55 -21.92 -17.41
C ALA A 100 -7.14 -20.46 -17.67
N SER A 101 -5.96 -20.04 -17.20
CA SER A 101 -5.42 -18.69 -17.45
C SER A 101 -5.17 -18.44 -18.94
N TYR A 102 -4.67 -19.44 -19.66
CA TYR A 102 -4.48 -19.36 -21.10
C TYR A 102 -5.81 -19.19 -21.82
N ILE A 103 -6.82 -19.97 -21.45
CA ILE A 103 -8.16 -19.89 -22.04
C ILE A 103 -8.79 -18.53 -21.74
N ALA A 104 -8.66 -18.03 -20.51
CA ALA A 104 -9.17 -16.71 -20.13
C ALA A 104 -8.53 -15.60 -20.96
N LYS A 105 -7.19 -15.58 -21.09
CA LYS A 105 -6.46 -14.62 -21.93
C LYS A 105 -6.84 -14.74 -23.41
N ASP A 106 -7.03 -15.94 -23.93
CA ASP A 106 -7.44 -16.16 -25.33
C ASP A 106 -8.86 -15.64 -25.60
N LEU A 107 -9.80 -15.85 -24.68
CA LEU A 107 -11.15 -15.29 -24.76
C LEU A 107 -11.12 -13.76 -24.67
N LEU A 108 -10.38 -13.21 -23.70
CA LEU A 108 -10.24 -11.77 -23.51
C LEU A 108 -9.57 -11.08 -24.70
N SER A 109 -8.62 -11.72 -25.38
CA SER A 109 -8.00 -11.17 -26.61
C SER A 109 -9.00 -10.98 -27.78
N LYS A 110 -10.14 -11.67 -27.73
CA LYS A 110 -11.23 -11.54 -28.71
C LYS A 110 -12.23 -10.46 -28.32
N VAL A 111 -12.09 -9.94 -27.10
CA VAL A 111 -12.85 -8.81 -26.57
C VAL A 111 -12.08 -7.55 -26.93
N GLY A 112 -12.73 -6.57 -27.56
CA GLY A 112 -12.15 -5.24 -27.83
C GLY A 112 -12.02 -4.34 -26.60
N LEU A 113 -11.87 -4.92 -25.40
CA LEU A 113 -11.76 -4.21 -24.13
C LEU A 113 -10.32 -4.24 -23.63
N GLU A 114 -9.96 -3.22 -22.86
CA GLU A 114 -8.73 -3.23 -22.10
C GLU A 114 -8.85 -4.28 -20.98
N VAL A 115 -7.81 -5.09 -20.85
CA VAL A 115 -7.74 -6.19 -19.89
C VAL A 115 -6.84 -5.74 -18.76
N GLY A 116 -7.41 -5.69 -17.56
CA GLY A 116 -6.66 -5.48 -16.32
C GLY A 116 -5.97 -6.76 -15.88
N THR A 117 -5.75 -6.92 -14.57
CA THR A 117 -5.14 -8.15 -14.06
C THR A 117 -6.00 -9.37 -14.40
N VAL A 118 -5.35 -10.40 -14.95
CA VAL A 118 -5.86 -11.77 -15.06
C VAL A 118 -5.03 -12.71 -14.18
N LYS A 119 -5.50 -12.94 -12.95
CA LYS A 119 -4.91 -13.85 -11.96
C LYS A 119 -6.01 -14.71 -11.37
N LEU A 120 -6.02 -16.00 -11.68
CA LEU A 120 -7.04 -16.92 -11.19
C LEU A 120 -6.71 -17.40 -9.77
N THR A 121 -7.73 -17.66 -8.94
CA THR A 121 -7.52 -18.26 -7.60
C THR A 121 -6.92 -19.65 -7.71
N SER A 122 -7.44 -20.47 -8.62
CA SER A 122 -6.91 -21.79 -8.95
C SER A 122 -6.76 -21.90 -10.46
N ASP A 123 -5.53 -21.86 -10.97
CA ASP A 123 -5.28 -22.03 -12.40
C ASP A 123 -5.34 -23.52 -12.78
N ILE A 124 -6.55 -23.98 -13.10
CA ILE A 124 -6.84 -25.38 -13.40
C ILE A 124 -6.19 -25.78 -14.73
N THR A 125 -5.59 -26.98 -14.76
CA THR A 125 -5.15 -27.62 -16.00
C THR A 125 -6.21 -28.61 -16.50
N TYR A 126 -6.74 -28.40 -17.69
CA TYR A 126 -7.73 -29.28 -18.31
C TYR A 126 -7.06 -30.50 -18.96
N THR A 127 -6.94 -31.60 -18.21
CA THR A 127 -6.23 -32.82 -18.63
C THR A 127 -6.82 -33.49 -19.86
N ASP A 128 -8.13 -33.41 -20.07
CA ASP A 128 -8.82 -33.99 -21.24
C ASP A 128 -9.09 -32.97 -22.36
N GLY A 129 -8.57 -31.74 -22.20
CA GLY A 129 -8.91 -30.61 -23.04
C GLY A 129 -10.22 -29.94 -22.60
N LYS A 130 -10.58 -28.84 -23.28
CA LYS A 130 -11.76 -28.03 -22.93
C LYS A 130 -12.44 -27.54 -24.19
N VAL A 131 -13.76 -27.68 -24.26
CA VAL A 131 -14.59 -27.08 -25.31
C VAL A 131 -15.38 -25.94 -24.70
N ILE A 132 -15.34 -24.79 -25.37
CA ILE A 132 -16.11 -23.61 -25.01
C ILE A 132 -17.04 -23.26 -26.17
N SER A 133 -18.32 -23.15 -25.87
CA SER A 133 -19.36 -22.76 -26.82
C SER A 133 -20.37 -21.85 -26.15
N GLY A 134 -20.68 -20.71 -26.75
CA GLY A 134 -21.61 -19.73 -26.19
C GLY A 134 -21.09 -18.32 -26.34
N THR A 135 -21.65 -17.38 -25.58
CA THR A 135 -21.12 -16.02 -25.52
C THR A 135 -19.80 -15.99 -24.77
N ILE A 136 -18.92 -15.03 -25.07
CA ILE A 136 -17.70 -14.80 -24.30
C ILE A 136 -18.02 -14.59 -22.82
N ASP A 137 -19.10 -13.85 -22.50
CA ASP A 137 -19.62 -13.70 -21.13
C ASP A 137 -19.83 -15.05 -20.44
N SER A 138 -20.60 -15.95 -21.06
CA SER A 138 -20.91 -17.27 -20.49
C SER A 138 -19.66 -18.12 -20.30
N ALA A 139 -18.71 -18.03 -21.24
CA ALA A 139 -17.45 -18.75 -21.19
C ALA A 139 -16.54 -18.26 -20.06
N LEU A 140 -16.39 -16.94 -19.91
CA LEU A 140 -15.61 -16.33 -18.84
C LEU A 140 -16.25 -16.62 -17.49
N LYS A 141 -17.57 -16.49 -17.35
CA LYS A 141 -18.29 -16.83 -16.11
C LYS A 141 -18.10 -18.29 -15.72
N GLN A 142 -18.14 -19.20 -16.68
CA GLN A 142 -17.85 -20.62 -16.43
C GLN A 142 -16.41 -20.81 -15.92
N LEU A 143 -15.42 -20.18 -16.56
CA LEU A 143 -14.02 -20.26 -16.11
C LEU A 143 -13.82 -19.66 -14.72
N VAL A 144 -14.41 -18.50 -14.47
CA VAL A 144 -14.35 -17.79 -13.18
C VAL A 144 -14.93 -18.67 -12.07
N ALA A 145 -16.08 -19.31 -12.31
CA ALA A 145 -16.69 -20.25 -11.37
C ALA A 145 -15.84 -21.51 -11.16
N GLU A 146 -15.32 -22.13 -12.23
CA GLU A 146 -14.49 -23.33 -12.14
C GLU A 146 -13.19 -23.06 -11.35
N THR A 147 -12.62 -21.87 -11.49
CA THR A 147 -11.34 -21.47 -10.88
C THR A 147 -11.51 -20.82 -9.50
N ASN A 148 -12.74 -20.68 -9.01
CA ASN A 148 -13.08 -19.93 -7.79
C ASN A 148 -12.54 -18.49 -7.79
N SER A 149 -12.56 -17.84 -8.94
CA SER A 149 -12.08 -16.47 -9.15
C SER A 149 -13.24 -15.47 -9.13
N PHE A 150 -12.92 -14.18 -9.21
CA PHE A 150 -13.88 -13.09 -9.33
C PHE A 150 -13.66 -12.34 -10.63
N MET A 151 -14.75 -11.89 -11.26
CA MET A 151 -14.71 -11.08 -12.47
C MET A 151 -15.58 -9.85 -12.28
N PHE A 152 -15.07 -8.70 -12.70
CA PHE A 152 -15.83 -7.45 -12.71
C PHE A 152 -15.25 -6.50 -13.75
N VAL A 153 -16.02 -5.45 -14.06
CA VAL A 153 -15.60 -4.38 -14.96
C VAL A 153 -15.57 -3.07 -14.19
N ARG A 154 -14.48 -2.31 -14.38
CA ARG A 154 -14.33 -0.95 -13.86
C ARG A 154 -13.86 -0.06 -15.01
N CYS A 155 -14.61 1.00 -15.29
CA CYS A 155 -14.25 1.99 -16.34
C CYS A 155 -13.86 1.35 -17.69
N ASN A 156 -14.66 0.38 -18.17
CA ASN A 156 -14.41 -0.43 -19.38
C ASN A 156 -13.15 -1.33 -19.36
N ILE A 157 -12.49 -1.47 -18.21
CA ILE A 157 -11.41 -2.44 -18.01
C ILE A 157 -12.00 -3.69 -17.33
N ILE A 158 -11.77 -4.86 -17.92
CA ILE A 158 -12.20 -6.14 -17.36
C ILE A 158 -11.10 -6.76 -16.50
N TYR A 159 -11.47 -7.24 -15.32
CA TYR A 159 -10.59 -7.88 -14.36
C TYR A 159 -11.04 -9.30 -14.10
N ILE A 160 -10.11 -10.24 -14.04
CA ILE A 160 -10.35 -11.60 -13.54
C ILE A 160 -9.30 -11.89 -12.49
N VAL A 161 -9.72 -11.99 -11.25
CA VAL A 161 -8.81 -11.89 -10.13
C VAL A 161 -9.09 -12.97 -9.09
N ASP A 162 -8.09 -13.28 -8.25
CA ASP A 162 -8.25 -14.28 -7.21
C ASP A 162 -9.25 -13.83 -6.13
N SER A 163 -9.76 -14.77 -5.33
CA SER A 163 -10.80 -14.53 -4.33
C SER A 163 -10.43 -13.53 -3.24
N VAL A 164 -9.13 -13.29 -3.09
CA VAL A 164 -8.53 -12.35 -2.14
C VAL A 164 -7.85 -11.20 -2.85
N TYR A 165 -8.05 -11.06 -4.17
CA TYR A 165 -7.31 -10.11 -4.99
C TYR A 165 -7.91 -8.73 -4.87
N GLU A 166 -7.01 -7.76 -4.88
CA GLU A 166 -7.31 -6.37 -4.61
C GLU A 166 -6.56 -5.53 -5.63
N ILE A 167 -7.30 -4.66 -6.31
CA ILE A 167 -6.74 -3.75 -7.32
C ILE A 167 -6.27 -2.47 -6.65
N ASP A 168 -7.08 -1.92 -5.74
CA ASP A 168 -6.77 -0.71 -4.99
C ASP A 168 -6.67 -1.05 -3.50
N THR A 169 -5.46 -0.93 -2.95
CA THR A 169 -5.13 -1.15 -1.54
C THR A 169 -4.43 0.07 -0.95
N GLY A 170 -4.32 0.14 0.38
CA GLY A 170 -3.64 1.25 1.07
C GLY A 170 -4.50 2.50 1.30
N ILE A 171 -5.80 2.44 1.00
CA ILE A 171 -6.74 3.53 1.31
C ILE A 171 -7.03 3.52 2.81
N LEU A 172 -6.65 4.58 3.52
CA LEU A 172 -7.08 4.86 4.89
C LEU A 172 -8.26 5.82 4.84
N LEU A 173 -9.35 5.45 5.52
CA LEU A 173 -10.54 6.27 5.65
C LEU A 173 -10.84 6.54 7.13
N ASN A 174 -10.62 7.78 7.54
CA ASN A 174 -10.88 8.31 8.87
C ASN A 174 -11.25 9.80 8.76
N ALA A 175 -11.55 10.44 9.89
CA ALA A 175 -11.99 11.84 9.90
C ALA A 175 -11.00 12.82 9.22
N SER A 176 -9.69 12.53 9.23
CA SER A 176 -8.67 13.38 8.58
C SER A 176 -8.38 13.02 7.11
N THR A 177 -8.78 11.83 6.66
CA THR A 177 -8.51 11.31 5.30
C THR A 177 -9.76 11.25 4.42
N GLY A 178 -10.87 11.84 4.90
CA GLY A 178 -12.06 12.06 4.09
C GLY A 178 -13.28 11.23 4.49
N LEU A 179 -13.30 10.55 5.64
CA LEU A 179 -14.53 9.96 6.19
C LEU A 179 -15.54 11.06 6.51
N ILE A 180 -16.76 10.95 5.98
CA ILE A 180 -17.86 11.87 6.27
C ILE A 180 -18.89 11.15 7.12
N GLY A 181 -19.14 11.70 8.32
CA GLY A 181 -20.10 11.13 9.26
C GLY A 181 -19.60 9.83 9.91
N SER A 182 -20.56 9.04 10.40
CA SER A 182 -20.28 7.73 11.02
C SER A 182 -20.68 6.62 10.07
N PRO A 183 -19.94 5.49 10.02
CA PRO A 183 -20.38 4.29 9.32
C PRO A 183 -21.75 3.82 9.80
N GLU A 184 -22.63 3.48 8.87
CA GLU A 184 -24.00 3.01 9.15
C GLU A 184 -24.08 1.51 8.90
N ALA A 185 -24.86 0.78 9.71
CA ALA A 185 -25.09 -0.65 9.44
C ALA A 185 -25.86 -0.84 8.12
N TYR A 186 -25.45 -1.82 7.33
CA TYR A 186 -26.06 -2.17 6.05
C TYR A 186 -26.34 -3.68 6.00
N THR A 187 -27.50 -4.06 5.44
CA THR A 187 -27.82 -5.46 5.14
C THR A 187 -28.30 -5.55 3.70
N ASP A 188 -27.69 -6.42 2.90
CA ASP A 188 -28.12 -6.61 1.51
C ASP A 188 -29.41 -7.45 1.40
N SER A 189 -29.92 -7.59 0.18
CA SER A 189 -31.10 -8.41 -0.12
C SER A 189 -30.92 -9.91 0.19
N ASN A 190 -29.67 -10.38 0.29
CA ASN A 190 -29.33 -11.77 0.61
C ASN A 190 -29.14 -11.99 2.12
N GLY A 191 -29.23 -10.94 2.93
CA GLY A 191 -29.09 -10.98 4.39
C GLY A 191 -27.66 -10.85 4.90
N ALA A 192 -26.67 -10.58 4.04
CA ALA A 192 -25.29 -10.33 4.47
C ALA A 192 -25.19 -8.95 5.13
N THR A 193 -24.50 -8.88 6.27
CA THR A 193 -24.37 -7.67 7.08
C THR A 193 -23.02 -7.01 6.88
N GLY A 194 -23.03 -5.72 6.55
CA GLY A 194 -21.86 -4.88 6.37
C GLY A 194 -22.12 -3.45 6.84
N TYR A 195 -21.44 -2.50 6.21
CA TYR A 195 -21.56 -1.09 6.54
C TYR A 195 -21.71 -0.24 5.29
N ARG A 196 -22.50 0.81 5.41
CA ARG A 196 -22.54 1.93 4.47
C ARG A 196 -21.62 3.02 4.98
N VAL A 197 -20.68 3.44 4.16
CA VAL A 197 -19.65 4.42 4.50
C VAL A 197 -19.69 5.56 3.50
N THR A 198 -19.70 6.80 4.01
CA THR A 198 -19.67 8.01 3.17
C THR A 198 -18.31 8.69 3.32
N SER A 199 -17.77 9.18 2.23
CA SER A 199 -16.47 9.86 2.17
C SER A 199 -16.48 11.04 1.19
N LEU A 200 -15.45 11.88 1.26
CA LEU A 200 -15.09 12.76 0.14
C LEU A 200 -14.90 11.91 -1.12
N LEU A 201 -15.24 12.44 -2.30
CA LEU A 201 -15.09 11.72 -3.56
C LEU A 201 -13.68 11.14 -3.70
N ASN A 202 -13.60 9.82 -3.74
CA ASN A 202 -12.37 9.09 -3.96
C ASN A 202 -12.59 8.12 -5.14
N PRO A 203 -12.03 8.41 -6.33
CA PRO A 203 -12.21 7.59 -7.53
C PRO A 203 -11.60 6.18 -7.41
N MET A 204 -10.80 5.94 -6.37
CA MET A 204 -10.21 4.64 -6.04
C MET A 204 -11.07 3.81 -5.06
N LEU A 205 -12.15 4.37 -4.48
CA LEU A 205 -13.09 3.60 -3.66
C LEU A 205 -14.22 3.04 -4.54
N THR A 206 -13.96 1.92 -5.21
CA THR A 206 -14.91 1.27 -6.12
C THR A 206 -14.86 -0.26 -5.98
N VAL A 207 -15.52 -1.00 -6.88
CA VAL A 207 -15.52 -2.47 -6.85
C VAL A 207 -14.10 -3.00 -7.02
N GLY A 208 -13.72 -3.97 -6.18
CA GLY A 208 -12.37 -4.53 -6.14
C GLY A 208 -11.41 -3.80 -5.20
N SER A 209 -11.84 -2.70 -4.59
CA SER A 209 -11.05 -1.92 -3.63
C SER A 209 -11.21 -2.46 -2.20
N VAL A 210 -10.11 -2.46 -1.45
CA VAL A 210 -10.08 -2.74 0.00
C VAL A 210 -9.47 -1.54 0.72
N PHE A 211 -10.12 -1.13 1.79
CA PHE A 211 -9.71 0.05 2.56
C PHE A 211 -9.73 -0.23 4.05
N ARG A 212 -8.87 0.49 4.77
CA ARG A 212 -8.91 0.55 6.22
C ARG A 212 -9.87 1.65 6.64
N LEU A 213 -10.83 1.30 7.49
CA LEU A 213 -11.70 2.25 8.14
C LEU A 213 -11.22 2.47 9.58
N GLU A 214 -11.11 3.73 10.00
CA GLU A 214 -10.91 4.12 11.39
C GLU A 214 -11.92 5.20 11.76
N SER A 215 -12.93 4.80 12.54
CA SER A 215 -13.88 5.71 13.16
C SER A 215 -13.90 5.49 14.67
N ARG A 216 -14.62 6.36 15.38
CA ARG A 216 -14.80 6.24 16.83
C ARG A 216 -15.39 4.91 17.29
N TYR A 217 -16.23 4.27 16.47
CA TYR A 217 -17.04 3.11 16.86
C TYR A 217 -16.79 1.87 16.00
N LEU A 218 -16.10 2.02 14.88
CA LEU A 218 -15.83 0.95 13.92
C LEU A 218 -14.43 1.14 13.34
N SER A 219 -13.61 0.12 13.45
CA SER A 219 -12.29 0.07 12.84
C SER A 219 -12.02 -1.32 12.31
N GLY A 220 -11.36 -1.42 11.16
CA GLY A 220 -11.10 -2.69 10.50
C GLY A 220 -10.78 -2.53 9.02
N LEU A 221 -10.66 -3.66 8.33
CA LEU A 221 -10.52 -3.73 6.89
C LEU A 221 -11.87 -4.06 6.27
N PHE A 222 -12.17 -3.36 5.17
CA PHE A 222 -13.45 -3.46 4.51
C PHE A 222 -13.24 -3.55 3.00
N ARG A 223 -13.98 -4.47 2.37
CA ARG A 223 -14.03 -4.63 0.93
C ARG A 223 -15.26 -3.94 0.38
N VAL A 224 -15.08 -3.11 -0.64
CA VAL A 224 -16.18 -2.44 -1.32
C VAL A 224 -16.97 -3.46 -2.15
N GLU A 225 -18.28 -3.46 -1.97
CA GLU A 225 -19.22 -4.30 -2.71
C GLU A 225 -19.84 -3.54 -3.89
N ASN A 226 -20.36 -2.36 -3.60
CA ASN A 226 -21.02 -1.47 -4.54
C ASN A 226 -21.06 -0.05 -3.95
N GLY A 227 -21.42 0.94 -4.75
CA GLY A 227 -21.46 2.31 -4.29
C GLY A 227 -21.77 3.32 -5.36
N THR A 228 -21.49 4.58 -5.04
CA THR A 228 -21.78 5.73 -5.90
C THR A 228 -20.77 6.85 -5.71
N HIS A 229 -20.28 7.42 -6.82
CA HIS A 229 -19.60 8.71 -6.86
C HIS A 229 -20.59 9.79 -7.32
N SER A 230 -20.70 10.92 -6.61
CA SER A 230 -21.69 11.96 -6.94
C SER A 230 -21.08 13.34 -7.18
N GLY A 231 -21.80 14.17 -7.95
CA GLY A 231 -21.45 15.57 -8.26
C GLY A 231 -21.41 16.49 -7.04
N ASN A 232 -21.91 16.03 -5.90
CA ASN A 232 -21.68 16.65 -4.58
C ASN A 232 -20.27 16.36 -4.01
N PHE A 233 -19.37 15.82 -4.83
CA PHE A 233 -18.00 15.43 -4.47
C PHE A 233 -17.94 14.51 -3.25
N SER A 234 -18.82 13.52 -3.22
CA SER A 234 -18.81 12.43 -2.23
C SER A 234 -18.74 11.04 -2.88
N THR A 235 -18.23 10.08 -2.13
CA THR A 235 -18.30 8.64 -2.45
C THR A 235 -19.00 7.90 -1.34
N VAL A 236 -20.02 7.13 -1.69
CA VAL A 236 -20.77 6.28 -0.77
C VAL A 236 -20.54 4.85 -1.18
N VAL A 237 -20.05 4.02 -0.26
CA VAL A 237 -19.82 2.58 -0.50
C VAL A 237 -20.61 1.75 0.48
N ASN A 238 -21.16 0.65 -0.01
CA ASN A 238 -21.54 -0.49 0.82
C ASN A 238 -20.37 -1.46 0.84
N CYS A 239 -19.96 -1.89 2.02
CA CYS A 239 -18.76 -2.69 2.21
C CYS A 239 -18.94 -3.75 3.30
N TYR A 240 -18.18 -4.85 3.19
CA TYR A 240 -18.18 -5.94 4.17
C TYR A 240 -16.82 -6.03 4.88
N PRO A 241 -16.80 -6.41 6.18
CA PRO A 241 -15.56 -6.73 6.86
C PRO A 241 -14.77 -7.81 6.10
N THR A 242 -13.46 -7.69 6.06
CA THR A 242 -12.58 -8.70 5.46
C THR A 242 -11.28 -8.80 6.26
N ASP A 243 -10.76 -10.03 6.42
CA ASP A 243 -9.51 -10.31 7.13
C ASP A 243 -8.41 -10.83 6.18
N GLU A 244 -8.74 -11.05 4.90
CA GLU A 244 -7.89 -11.67 3.89
C GLU A 244 -7.53 -10.64 2.81
N VAL A 245 -6.27 -10.19 2.83
CA VAL A 245 -5.70 -9.27 1.83
C VAL A 245 -4.53 -9.93 1.09
N SER A 246 -4.60 -10.00 -0.24
CA SER A 246 -3.52 -10.60 -1.06
C SER A 246 -2.35 -9.66 -1.33
N ARG A 247 -2.59 -8.35 -1.19
CA ARG A 247 -1.58 -7.29 -1.22
C ARG A 247 -1.66 -6.50 0.08
N TYR A 248 -0.53 -5.96 0.51
CA TYR A 248 -0.40 -5.26 1.78
C TYR A 248 -1.48 -4.19 1.99
N VAL A 249 -2.28 -4.37 3.05
CA VAL A 249 -3.13 -3.32 3.64
C VAL A 249 -2.70 -3.21 5.11
N PRO A 250 -2.12 -2.08 5.56
CA PRO A 250 -1.73 -1.93 6.96
C PRO A 250 -2.90 -1.48 7.84
N PRO A 251 -3.10 -2.11 9.01
CA PRO A 251 -3.79 -1.47 10.12
C PRO A 251 -3.12 -1.64 11.49
N VAL A 252 -2.78 -0.49 12.11
CA VAL A 252 -2.78 -0.12 13.56
C VAL A 252 -1.58 0.79 13.86
N LYS A 253 -1.82 2.05 14.24
CA LYS A 253 -0.80 2.89 14.84
C LYS A 253 -0.60 2.52 16.31
N ALA A 254 0.57 1.94 16.60
CA ALA A 254 1.47 2.47 17.61
C ALA A 254 2.93 2.29 17.13
N VAL A 255 3.47 3.37 16.54
CA VAL A 255 4.88 3.79 16.38
C VAL A 255 5.95 2.75 15.97
N ALA A 256 6.64 2.95 14.83
CA ALA A 256 8.04 2.52 14.67
C ALA A 256 8.79 3.28 13.56
N GLY A 257 10.02 3.73 13.85
CA GLY A 257 10.89 4.48 12.95
C GLY A 257 11.96 3.63 12.25
N ALA A 258 12.29 4.05 11.04
CA ALA A 258 13.21 3.43 10.09
C ALA A 258 14.69 3.45 10.50
N GLY A 259 15.11 2.61 11.43
CA GLY A 259 16.53 2.41 11.74
C GLY A 259 17.31 1.85 10.54
N GLU A 260 18.29 2.60 10.06
CA GLU A 260 19.35 2.25 9.08
C GLU A 260 19.76 0.74 9.06
N ASN A 261 20.26 0.20 7.93
CA ASN A 261 20.85 -1.16 7.87
C ASN A 261 22.24 -1.24 8.58
N THR A 262 22.42 -0.48 9.65
CA THR A 262 23.55 -0.50 10.57
C THR A 262 23.20 -1.39 11.78
N PRO A 263 24.19 -1.90 12.53
CA PRO A 263 23.90 -2.59 13.80
C PRO A 263 22.98 -1.78 14.72
N LYS A 264 23.25 -0.47 14.83
CA LYS A 264 22.44 0.49 15.59
C LYS A 264 20.97 0.53 15.13
N GLY A 265 20.71 0.65 13.82
CA GLY A 265 19.35 0.64 13.25
C GLY A 265 18.60 -0.66 13.46
N ARG A 266 19.26 -1.80 13.29
CA ARG A 266 18.66 -3.11 13.54
C ARG A 266 18.22 -3.30 14.99
N ILE A 267 19.04 -2.86 15.94
CA ILE A 267 18.72 -2.91 17.38
C ILE A 267 17.54 -1.99 17.71
N TRP A 268 17.55 -0.76 17.19
CA TRP A 268 16.44 0.19 17.36
C TRP A 268 15.12 -0.38 16.85
N THR A 269 15.10 -0.85 15.60
CA THR A 269 13.91 -1.42 14.98
C THR A 269 13.43 -2.65 15.73
N PHE A 270 14.34 -3.52 16.18
CA PHE A 270 13.97 -4.67 16.99
C PHE A 270 13.24 -4.27 18.27
N LEU A 271 13.81 -3.37 19.07
CA LEU A 271 13.24 -2.95 20.37
C LEU A 271 11.89 -2.26 20.19
N ILE A 272 11.80 -1.36 19.23
CA ILE A 272 10.55 -0.68 18.88
C ILE A 272 9.48 -1.69 18.46
N ASN A 273 9.82 -2.69 17.62
CA ASN A 273 8.90 -3.74 17.20
C ASN A 273 8.47 -4.69 18.34
N LYS A 274 9.28 -4.81 19.39
CA LYS A 274 8.89 -5.49 20.62
C LYS A 274 8.01 -4.63 21.53
N GLY A 275 7.67 -3.40 21.14
CA GLY A 275 6.76 -2.50 21.84
C GLY A 275 7.43 -1.62 22.89
N PHE A 276 8.75 -1.42 22.80
CA PHE A 276 9.45 -0.43 23.61
C PHE A 276 9.15 0.96 23.06
N SER A 277 8.92 1.95 23.93
CA SER A 277 8.87 3.36 23.52
C SER A 277 10.22 3.80 22.97
N LYS A 278 10.27 4.96 22.30
CA LYS A 278 11.54 5.58 21.85
C LYS A 278 12.50 5.81 23.02
N ALA A 279 11.99 6.23 24.17
CA ALA A 279 12.79 6.50 25.36
C ALA A 279 13.31 5.20 26.00
N ALA A 280 12.47 4.17 26.11
CA ALA A 280 12.89 2.86 26.61
C ALA A 280 13.92 2.21 25.67
N THR A 281 13.70 2.30 24.36
CA THR A 281 14.64 1.85 23.32
C THR A 281 15.99 2.55 23.46
N ALA A 282 15.98 3.87 23.58
CA ALA A 282 17.17 4.67 23.77
C ALA A 282 17.92 4.31 25.07
N GLY A 283 17.20 4.04 26.17
CA GLY A 283 17.79 3.61 27.43
C GLY A 283 18.53 2.27 27.32
N VAL A 284 17.93 1.28 26.65
CA VAL A 284 18.58 -0.01 26.36
C VAL A 284 19.81 0.19 25.48
N MET A 285 19.66 0.93 24.39
CA MET A 285 20.74 1.15 23.41
C MET A 285 21.88 2.03 23.94
N GLY A 286 21.63 2.92 24.90
CA GLY A 286 22.67 3.68 25.57
C GLY A 286 23.58 2.81 26.43
N ASN A 287 23.03 1.73 27.00
CA ASN A 287 23.81 0.70 27.68
C ASN A 287 24.59 -0.15 26.66
N MET A 288 23.91 -0.69 25.63
CA MET A 288 24.56 -1.49 24.58
C MET A 288 25.71 -0.76 23.86
N GLU A 289 25.61 0.55 23.67
CA GLU A 289 26.70 1.36 23.08
C GLU A 289 27.96 1.32 23.95
N LEU A 290 27.81 1.45 25.27
CA LEU A 290 28.93 1.36 26.19
C LEU A 290 29.49 -0.07 26.26
N GLU A 291 28.61 -1.08 26.26
CA GLU A 291 29.01 -2.49 26.36
C GLU A 291 29.78 -2.98 25.14
N SER A 292 29.35 -2.59 23.93
CA SER A 292 29.84 -3.22 22.70
C SER A 292 30.00 -2.28 21.50
N GLY A 293 29.57 -1.01 21.59
CA GLY A 293 29.45 -0.15 20.41
C GLY A 293 28.53 -0.74 19.32
N TYR A 294 27.53 -1.53 19.74
CA TYR A 294 26.65 -2.32 18.89
C TYR A 294 27.32 -3.43 18.06
N ASP A 295 28.57 -3.83 18.38
CA ASP A 295 29.24 -4.93 17.69
C ASP A 295 28.87 -6.29 18.32
N PRO A 296 28.16 -7.18 17.61
CA PRO A 296 27.83 -8.51 18.14
C PRO A 296 29.07 -9.41 18.29
N ASN A 297 30.24 -9.02 17.77
CA ASN A 297 31.51 -9.71 17.96
C ASN A 297 32.33 -9.17 19.14
N ALA A 298 31.85 -8.14 19.85
CA ALA A 298 32.60 -7.54 20.95
C ALA A 298 32.92 -8.59 22.03
N GLU A 299 34.21 -8.78 22.31
CA GLU A 299 34.67 -9.71 23.34
C GLU A 299 35.71 -9.04 24.24
N ASN A 300 35.43 -9.04 25.54
CA ASN A 300 36.35 -8.55 26.53
C ASN A 300 37.44 -9.59 26.81
N SER A 301 38.66 -9.31 26.35
CA SER A 301 39.82 -10.20 26.51
C SER A 301 40.21 -10.53 27.96
N SER A 302 39.78 -9.73 28.94
CA SER A 302 40.12 -9.92 30.36
C SER A 302 39.05 -10.70 31.12
N SER A 303 37.77 -10.46 30.85
CA SER A 303 36.65 -11.13 31.54
C SER A 303 36.04 -12.28 30.75
N GLY A 304 36.16 -12.28 29.43
CA GLY A 304 35.40 -13.17 28.54
C GLY A 304 33.93 -12.76 28.37
N ALA A 305 33.58 -11.51 28.67
CA ALA A 305 32.25 -10.99 28.36
C ALA A 305 32.08 -10.84 26.84
N TYR A 306 30.89 -11.12 26.30
CA TYR A 306 30.68 -11.31 24.86
C TYR A 306 29.37 -10.70 24.34
N GLY A 307 29.41 -10.15 23.12
CA GLY A 307 28.25 -9.70 22.35
C GLY A 307 27.69 -8.34 22.78
N LEU A 308 26.49 -8.03 22.25
CA LEU A 308 25.83 -6.71 22.36
C LEU A 308 25.65 -6.20 23.80
N LEU A 309 25.40 -7.12 24.73
CA LEU A 309 25.15 -6.84 26.15
C LEU A 309 26.24 -7.44 27.05
N GLN A 310 27.40 -7.77 26.48
CA GLN A 310 28.56 -8.31 27.21
C GLN A 310 28.19 -9.45 28.17
N TRP A 311 27.42 -10.44 27.67
CA TRP A 311 27.05 -11.63 28.42
C TRP A 311 28.28 -12.33 28.97
N LEU A 312 28.22 -12.72 30.25
CA LEU A 312 29.33 -13.31 30.99
C LEU A 312 28.87 -14.54 31.79
N GLY A 313 29.77 -15.51 31.97
CA GLY A 313 29.52 -16.71 32.77
C GLY A 313 28.31 -17.50 32.26
N GLY A 314 27.43 -17.93 33.17
CA GLY A 314 26.27 -18.75 32.80
C GLY A 314 25.30 -18.08 31.81
N ARG A 315 25.26 -16.74 31.73
CA ARG A 315 24.45 -16.04 30.72
C ARG A 315 25.07 -16.13 29.32
N ARG A 316 26.40 -16.12 29.23
CA ARG A 316 27.11 -16.40 27.96
C ARG A 316 26.90 -17.85 27.53
N GLU A 317 27.02 -18.79 28.46
CA GLU A 317 26.74 -20.22 28.18
C GLU A 317 25.31 -20.41 27.67
N GLY A 318 24.35 -19.68 28.24
CA GLY A 318 22.95 -19.67 27.78
C GLY A 318 22.77 -19.12 26.36
N LEU A 319 23.47 -18.03 26.00
CA LEU A 319 23.50 -17.50 24.64
C LEU A 319 24.08 -18.52 23.65
N GLU A 320 25.21 -19.14 23.99
CA GLU A 320 25.88 -20.13 23.13
C GLU A 320 25.02 -21.40 22.94
N ALA A 321 24.31 -21.82 24.00
CA ALA A 321 23.34 -22.91 23.92
C ALA A 321 22.14 -22.54 23.05
N TYR A 322 21.61 -21.32 23.17
CA TYR A 322 20.54 -20.81 22.31
C TYR A 322 20.98 -20.75 20.85
N ALA A 323 22.21 -20.31 20.58
CA ALA A 323 22.79 -20.28 19.25
C ALA A 323 22.89 -21.68 18.62
N THR A 324 23.40 -22.64 19.41
CA THR A 324 23.50 -24.04 19.00
C THR A 324 22.12 -24.64 18.68
N ALA A 325 21.12 -24.37 19.53
CA ALA A 325 19.76 -24.88 19.34
C ALA A 325 19.08 -24.33 18.07
N ASN A 326 19.43 -23.12 17.65
CA ASN A 326 18.88 -22.46 16.46
C ASN A 326 19.77 -22.61 15.22
N ASN A 327 20.83 -23.43 15.28
CA ASN A 327 21.78 -23.66 14.18
C ASN A 327 22.30 -22.34 13.56
N CYS A 328 22.63 -21.39 14.42
CA CYS A 328 23.08 -20.06 14.02
C CYS A 328 24.31 -19.65 14.84
N ALA A 329 25.11 -18.73 14.32
CA ALA A 329 26.35 -18.32 14.98
C ALA A 329 26.03 -17.41 16.18
N ALA A 330 26.81 -17.54 17.27
CA ALA A 330 26.59 -16.73 18.47
C ALA A 330 26.83 -15.22 18.25
N ASN A 331 27.58 -14.84 17.20
CA ASN A 331 27.76 -13.45 16.77
C ASN A 331 26.67 -12.96 15.79
N ASP A 332 25.67 -13.77 15.48
CA ASP A 332 24.52 -13.27 14.72
C ASP A 332 23.73 -12.28 15.58
N MET A 333 23.57 -11.07 15.04
CA MET A 333 22.93 -9.96 15.75
C MET A 333 21.45 -10.23 16.04
N GLN A 334 20.74 -10.86 15.10
CA GLN A 334 19.32 -11.14 15.29
C GLN A 334 19.14 -12.18 16.40
N LEU A 335 20.00 -13.20 16.41
CA LEU A 335 20.03 -14.21 17.48
C LEU A 335 20.33 -13.60 18.85
N GLN A 336 21.32 -12.71 18.96
CA GLN A 336 21.63 -12.04 20.24
C GLN A 336 20.46 -11.18 20.73
N LEU A 337 19.77 -10.47 19.83
CA LEU A 337 18.59 -9.68 20.17
C LEU A 337 17.39 -10.55 20.60
N ASP A 338 17.16 -11.66 19.91
CA ASP A 338 16.12 -12.63 20.30
C ASP A 338 16.43 -13.27 21.66
N TYR A 339 17.71 -13.60 21.93
CA TYR A 339 18.14 -14.12 23.23
C TYR A 339 17.94 -13.10 24.36
N PHE A 340 18.36 -11.84 24.16
CA PHE A 340 18.07 -10.74 25.08
C PHE A 340 16.57 -10.66 25.41
N TYR A 341 15.72 -10.68 24.39
CA TYR A 341 14.28 -10.55 24.58
C TYR A 341 13.69 -11.74 25.34
N ILE A 342 14.18 -12.96 25.08
CA ILE A 342 13.80 -14.15 25.86
C ILE A 342 14.20 -13.99 27.32
N GLU A 343 15.42 -13.53 27.61
CA GLU A 343 15.89 -13.33 28.99
C GLU A 343 14.93 -12.44 29.79
N VAL A 344 14.55 -11.29 29.23
CA VAL A 344 13.70 -10.30 29.94
C VAL A 344 12.21 -10.60 29.91
N THR A 345 11.75 -11.62 29.17
CA THR A 345 10.32 -11.98 29.10
C THR A 345 10.00 -13.29 29.79
N THR A 346 10.72 -14.35 29.46
CA THR A 346 10.43 -15.72 29.94
C THR A 346 11.66 -16.44 30.52
N GLY A 347 12.83 -15.81 30.43
CA GLY A 347 14.11 -16.36 30.86
C GLY A 347 14.52 -15.90 32.26
N ALA A 348 15.81 -16.04 32.56
CA ALA A 348 16.36 -15.79 33.89
C ALA A 348 16.26 -14.33 34.37
N GLU A 349 15.97 -13.39 33.46
CA GLU A 349 15.84 -11.96 33.74
C GLU A 349 14.39 -11.46 33.64
N SER A 350 13.39 -12.35 33.58
CA SER A 350 11.98 -11.95 33.40
C SER A 350 11.46 -11.04 34.52
N ASP A 351 12.03 -11.18 35.72
CA ASP A 351 11.67 -10.41 36.91
C ASP A 351 12.70 -9.33 37.27
N CYS A 352 13.67 -9.03 36.39
CA CYS A 352 14.75 -8.10 36.72
C CYS A 352 14.25 -6.69 37.05
N PHE A 353 13.24 -6.18 36.34
CA PHE A 353 12.68 -4.85 36.60
C PHE A 353 11.95 -4.79 37.97
N PRO A 354 11.01 -5.69 38.30
CA PRO A 354 10.40 -5.73 39.63
C PRO A 354 11.35 -5.99 40.80
N ILE A 355 12.43 -6.76 40.59
CA ILE A 355 13.37 -7.12 41.66
C ILE A 355 14.34 -5.98 41.97
N TYR A 356 14.86 -5.34 40.93
CA TYR A 356 16.00 -4.43 41.07
C TYR A 356 15.62 -2.96 40.94
N THR A 357 14.39 -2.63 40.53
CA THR A 357 13.93 -1.24 40.34
C THR A 357 12.56 -1.00 41.00
N ASP A 358 12.08 0.25 40.96
CA ASP A 358 10.73 0.61 41.41
C ASP A 358 9.64 0.34 40.34
N LEU A 359 9.99 -0.25 39.19
CA LEU A 359 9.02 -0.57 38.13
C LEU A 359 8.30 -1.89 38.42
N PRO A 360 6.98 -1.97 38.21
CA PRO A 360 6.22 -3.18 38.49
C PRO A 360 6.35 -4.28 37.43
N SER A 361 6.91 -4.00 36.25
CA SER A 361 7.04 -4.97 35.16
C SER A 361 7.95 -4.48 34.02
N LEU A 362 8.31 -5.39 33.10
CA LEU A 362 8.91 -5.04 31.81
C LEU A 362 7.99 -4.09 30.99
N ASP A 363 6.67 -4.27 31.02
CA ASP A 363 5.76 -3.38 30.28
C ASP A 363 5.78 -1.93 30.82
N ALA A 364 5.98 -1.77 32.13
CA ALA A 364 6.19 -0.45 32.73
C ALA A 364 7.51 0.18 32.25
N PHE A 365 8.57 -0.63 32.12
CA PHE A 365 9.83 -0.18 31.51
C PHE A 365 9.65 0.23 30.04
N LYS A 366 9.00 -0.62 29.24
CA LYS A 366 8.72 -0.37 27.81
C LYS A 366 7.92 0.91 27.59
N SER A 367 7.14 1.34 28.56
CA SER A 367 6.28 2.53 28.46
C SER A 367 6.94 3.83 28.95
N LEU A 368 8.19 3.79 29.43
CA LEU A 368 8.90 4.99 29.89
C LEU A 368 8.98 6.05 28.80
N THR A 369 8.95 7.32 29.17
CA THR A 369 9.00 8.45 28.22
C THR A 369 10.26 9.31 28.37
N ASP A 370 11.08 9.03 29.37
CA ASP A 370 12.34 9.70 29.64
C ASP A 370 13.53 8.77 29.35
N PRO A 371 14.37 9.06 28.33
CA PRO A 371 15.51 8.22 27.96
C PRO A 371 16.61 8.18 29.03
N GLU A 372 16.78 9.23 29.85
CA GLU A 372 17.72 9.21 30.96
C GLU A 372 17.27 8.21 32.03
N GLN A 373 16.00 8.30 32.42
CA GLN A 373 15.40 7.38 33.38
C GLN A 373 15.47 5.93 32.88
N ALA A 374 15.19 5.70 31.59
CA ALA A 374 15.28 4.38 30.98
C ALA A 374 16.72 3.82 31.03
N ALA A 375 17.74 4.62 30.73
CA ALA A 375 19.14 4.18 30.79
C ALA A 375 19.55 3.75 32.20
N ARG A 376 19.16 4.52 33.23
CA ARG A 376 19.43 4.22 34.64
C ARG A 376 18.73 2.94 35.10
N LEU A 377 17.45 2.80 34.76
CA LEU A 377 16.66 1.64 35.18
C LEU A 377 17.09 0.36 34.46
N PHE A 378 17.53 0.46 33.21
CA PHE A 378 18.10 -0.69 32.50
C PHE A 378 19.45 -1.11 33.08
N GLU A 379 20.34 -0.15 33.40
CA GLU A 379 21.61 -0.45 34.08
C GLU A 379 21.34 -1.14 35.42
N GLN A 380 20.43 -0.59 36.23
CA GLN A 380 20.10 -1.12 37.54
C GLN A 380 19.45 -2.51 37.47
N ALA A 381 18.58 -2.75 36.48
CA ALA A 381 17.84 -4.01 36.35
C ALA A 381 18.69 -5.12 35.71
N PHE A 382 19.34 -4.81 34.59
CA PHE A 382 19.88 -5.80 33.67
C PHE A 382 21.40 -5.88 33.69
N GLU A 383 22.10 -4.75 33.56
CA GLU A 383 23.58 -4.71 33.52
C GLU A 383 24.20 -4.93 34.91
N ARG A 384 23.57 -4.32 35.93
CA ARG A 384 23.96 -4.36 37.35
C ARG A 384 25.44 -4.07 37.57
N SER A 385 25.97 -3.08 36.86
CA SER A 385 27.37 -2.65 36.94
C SER A 385 27.70 -1.86 38.21
N GLY A 386 26.68 -1.47 38.98
CA GLY A 386 26.85 -0.64 40.18
C GLY A 386 26.85 0.86 39.88
N GLY A 387 26.29 1.26 38.74
CA GLY A 387 26.29 2.64 38.26
C GLY A 387 27.59 3.06 37.56
N ASP A 388 28.46 2.11 37.22
CA ASP A 388 29.69 2.39 36.50
C ASP A 388 29.39 3.04 35.14
N ALA A 389 30.10 4.15 34.87
CA ALA A 389 29.94 4.96 33.66
C ALA A 389 28.50 5.40 33.35
N MET A 390 27.64 5.55 34.37
CA MET A 390 26.24 5.97 34.20
C MET A 390 26.10 7.29 33.42
N GLY A 391 27.03 8.24 33.58
CA GLY A 391 27.05 9.47 32.78
C GLY A 391 27.13 9.20 31.27
N ALA A 392 28.04 8.32 30.85
CA ALA A 392 28.21 7.94 29.44
C ALA A 392 27.00 7.18 28.90
N ARG A 393 26.45 6.23 29.68
CA ARG A 393 25.22 5.49 29.31
C ARG A 393 24.05 6.43 29.05
N ILE A 394 23.90 7.49 29.86
CA ILE A 394 22.85 8.52 29.67
C ILE A 394 23.14 9.37 28.44
N GLU A 395 24.38 9.80 28.24
CA GLU A 395 24.77 10.56 27.04
C GLU A 395 24.49 9.76 25.75
N TYR A 396 24.82 8.47 25.74
CA TYR A 396 24.49 7.58 24.63
C TYR A 396 22.99 7.37 24.46
N ALA A 397 22.23 7.20 25.54
CA ALA A 397 20.78 7.10 25.46
C ALA A 397 20.16 8.39 24.89
N LEU A 398 20.59 9.56 25.34
CA LEU A 398 20.14 10.84 24.79
C LEU A 398 20.52 11.00 23.32
N ALA A 399 21.73 10.58 22.92
CA ALA A 399 22.18 10.60 21.53
C ALA A 399 21.38 9.64 20.64
N VAL A 400 21.03 8.45 21.14
CA VAL A 400 20.17 7.49 20.44
C VAL A 400 18.74 7.99 20.35
N TYR A 401 18.21 8.59 21.42
CA TYR A 401 16.88 9.18 21.45
C TYR A 401 16.77 10.35 20.46
N ALA A 402 17.80 11.19 20.39
CA ALA A 402 17.90 12.26 19.41
C ALA A 402 18.06 11.71 17.98
N TRP A 403 18.86 10.65 17.80
CA TRP A 403 19.03 9.94 16.52
C TRP A 403 17.73 9.30 16.01
N ASP A 404 16.81 8.95 16.91
CA ASP A 404 15.43 8.53 16.62
C ASP A 404 15.31 7.46 15.52
N GLY A 405 16.21 6.49 15.54
CA GLY A 405 16.28 5.45 14.51
C GLY A 405 16.73 5.97 13.15
N GLY A 406 17.71 6.88 13.08
CA GLY A 406 18.15 7.46 11.80
C GLY A 406 17.36 8.68 11.34
N ASN A 407 16.42 9.15 12.16
CA ASN A 407 15.61 10.34 11.89
C ASN A 407 16.26 11.65 12.42
N ALA A 408 17.43 11.61 13.06
CA ALA A 408 18.21 12.83 13.32
C ALA A 408 18.81 13.42 12.05
N SER A 409 18.41 14.66 11.80
CA SER A 409 18.87 15.54 10.73
C SER A 409 20.37 15.82 10.80
N GLY A 410 21.16 15.09 10.00
CA GLY A 410 22.56 15.36 9.70
C GLY A 410 22.72 16.08 8.36
N SER A 411 22.47 17.39 8.36
CA SER A 411 23.03 18.39 7.43
C SER A 411 23.27 17.99 5.96
N SER A 412 22.21 17.76 5.20
CA SER A 412 22.15 18.19 3.81
C SER A 412 20.98 19.17 3.69
N ASN A 413 21.22 20.33 3.08
CA ASN A 413 20.22 21.38 2.89
C ASN A 413 19.07 20.90 2.00
N TYR A 414 18.13 20.15 2.57
CA TYR A 414 16.80 19.94 2.04
C TYR A 414 15.81 20.15 3.19
N SER A 415 15.14 21.29 3.15
CA SER A 415 14.12 21.72 4.10
C SER A 415 12.77 21.12 3.67
N GLY A 416 12.70 19.79 3.69
CA GLY A 416 11.62 19.04 3.08
C GLY A 416 10.99 18.03 4.03
N THR A 417 9.67 17.97 4.08
CA THR A 417 8.90 16.89 4.70
C THR A 417 9.17 15.58 3.94
N ASN A 418 9.42 14.46 4.62
CA ASN A 418 9.44 13.15 3.95
C ASN A 418 7.99 12.75 3.60
N HIS A 419 7.69 12.60 2.31
CA HIS A 419 6.35 12.36 1.79
C HIS A 419 6.02 10.88 1.60
N PHE A 420 6.97 9.97 1.83
CA PHE A 420 6.79 8.54 1.61
C PHE A 420 6.99 7.74 2.88
N SER A 421 6.18 6.70 3.05
CA SER A 421 6.32 5.75 4.16
C SER A 421 7.58 4.90 4.02
N GLU A 422 8.08 4.43 5.15
CA GLU A 422 9.18 3.47 5.18
C GLU A 422 8.79 2.21 4.39
N GLY A 423 9.63 1.85 3.41
CA GLY A 423 9.38 0.69 2.56
C GLY A 423 8.49 0.93 1.34
N ALA A 424 7.98 2.15 1.11
CA ALA A 424 7.18 2.49 -0.06
C ALA A 424 7.89 2.19 -1.40
N PHE A 425 9.21 2.13 -1.37
CA PHE A 425 10.07 1.88 -2.52
C PHE A 425 10.59 0.43 -2.63
N LYS A 426 10.20 -0.43 -1.69
CA LYS A 426 10.65 -1.84 -1.66
C LYS A 426 9.87 -2.70 -2.63
N CYS A 427 10.54 -3.73 -3.11
CA CYS A 427 9.96 -4.73 -3.97
C CYS A 427 8.81 -5.46 -3.29
N ALA A 428 7.66 -5.49 -3.97
CA ALA A 428 6.40 -6.01 -3.43
C ALA A 428 6.48 -7.48 -3.02
N CYS A 429 7.36 -8.28 -3.63
CA CYS A 429 7.55 -9.68 -3.25
C CYS A 429 8.26 -9.87 -1.89
N GLY A 430 8.69 -8.79 -1.23
CA GLY A 430 9.34 -8.86 0.08
C GLY A 430 10.80 -9.30 0.08
N CYS A 431 11.47 -9.38 -1.09
CA CYS A 431 12.86 -9.82 -1.19
C CYS A 431 13.89 -8.83 -0.62
N GLY A 432 13.45 -7.63 -0.24
CA GLY A 432 14.32 -6.58 0.30
C GLY A 432 15.00 -5.68 -0.74
N LEU A 433 14.82 -5.95 -2.04
CA LEU A 433 15.21 -5.00 -3.08
C LEU A 433 14.44 -3.68 -2.89
N ASP A 434 15.11 -2.55 -3.04
CA ASP A 434 14.57 -1.22 -2.75
C ASP A 434 15.10 -0.21 -3.78
N CYS A 435 14.37 0.88 -4.00
CA CYS A 435 14.85 1.93 -4.89
C CYS A 435 16.07 2.66 -4.31
N VAL A 436 16.92 3.13 -5.22
CA VAL A 436 18.12 3.92 -4.89
C VAL A 436 17.73 5.26 -4.27
N GLN A 437 18.57 5.77 -3.37
CA GLN A 437 18.29 7.01 -2.63
C GLN A 437 18.07 8.21 -3.56
N GLU A 438 18.79 8.29 -4.67
CA GLU A 438 18.60 9.36 -5.66
C GLU A 438 17.16 9.45 -6.19
N LEU A 439 16.52 8.30 -6.47
CA LEU A 439 15.14 8.27 -6.94
C LEU A 439 14.18 8.73 -5.85
N LYS A 440 14.41 8.27 -4.61
CA LYS A 440 13.61 8.63 -3.43
C LYS A 440 13.67 10.13 -3.16
N ASP A 441 14.87 10.70 -3.20
CA ASP A 441 15.09 12.12 -2.98
C ASP A 441 14.38 12.94 -4.05
N LYS A 442 14.57 12.61 -5.33
CA LYS A 442 13.91 13.32 -6.45
C LYS A 442 12.38 13.22 -6.37
N LEU A 443 11.82 12.06 -6.03
CA LEU A 443 10.38 11.93 -5.84
C LEU A 443 9.88 12.69 -4.60
N ASN A 444 10.69 12.84 -3.56
CA ASN A 444 10.36 13.72 -2.43
C ASN A 444 10.33 15.18 -2.87
N GLN A 445 11.27 15.59 -3.73
CA GLN A 445 11.27 16.92 -4.34
C GLN A 445 10.06 17.16 -5.23
N VAL A 446 9.55 16.12 -5.93
CA VAL A 446 8.29 16.22 -6.67
C VAL A 446 7.15 16.57 -5.71
N CYS A 447 7.03 15.85 -4.59
CA CYS A 447 6.00 16.12 -3.59
C CYS A 447 6.13 17.53 -2.97
N GLU A 448 7.34 17.98 -2.67
CA GLU A 448 7.60 19.31 -2.13
C GLU A 448 7.28 20.43 -3.14
N ASN A 449 7.73 20.28 -4.39
CA ASN A 449 7.52 21.28 -5.44
C ASN A 449 6.05 21.39 -5.85
N THR A 450 5.31 20.28 -5.79
CA THR A 450 3.88 20.25 -6.13
C THR A 450 2.98 20.55 -4.94
N GLY A 451 3.48 20.35 -3.70
CA GLY A 451 2.68 20.37 -2.49
C GLY A 451 1.66 19.21 -2.42
N GLN A 452 1.86 18.15 -3.21
CA GLN A 452 0.92 17.03 -3.35
C GLN A 452 1.61 15.70 -3.06
N GLU A 453 0.87 14.73 -2.50
CA GLU A 453 1.41 13.39 -2.22
C GLU A 453 1.53 12.57 -3.51
N PHE A 454 2.68 11.93 -3.71
CA PHE A 454 2.89 10.96 -4.78
C PHE A 454 2.58 9.56 -4.25
N VAL A 455 1.70 8.84 -4.94
CA VAL A 455 1.35 7.44 -4.66
C VAL A 455 2.13 6.53 -5.59
N ILE A 456 2.91 5.64 -4.98
CA ILE A 456 3.69 4.61 -5.69
C ILE A 456 2.78 3.42 -5.99
N THR A 457 2.68 3.06 -7.27
CA THR A 457 1.95 1.87 -7.73
C THR A 457 2.87 0.69 -7.97
N SER A 458 4.10 0.93 -8.40
CA SER A 458 5.13 -0.10 -8.55
C SER A 458 6.52 0.47 -8.29
N ALA A 459 7.20 -0.02 -7.27
CA ALA A 459 8.55 0.41 -6.91
C ALA A 459 9.61 -0.53 -7.50
N ALA A 460 10.69 -0.82 -6.77
CA ALA A 460 11.66 -1.81 -7.20
C ALA A 460 10.99 -3.16 -7.51
N ARG A 461 11.50 -3.91 -8.48
CA ARG A 461 11.00 -5.26 -8.80
C ARG A 461 12.20 -6.20 -8.91
N CYS A 462 12.23 -7.32 -8.20
CA CYS A 462 13.17 -8.39 -8.55
C CYS A 462 12.67 -9.13 -9.80
N GLU A 463 13.47 -10.04 -10.38
CA GLU A 463 13.01 -10.82 -11.55
C GLU A 463 11.67 -11.54 -11.31
N HIS A 464 11.47 -12.08 -10.11
CA HIS A 464 10.22 -12.73 -9.72
C HIS A 464 9.04 -11.75 -9.73
N GLN A 465 9.18 -10.57 -9.10
CA GLN A 465 8.14 -9.55 -9.09
C GLN A 465 7.91 -8.93 -10.48
N ASN A 466 8.98 -8.75 -11.25
CA ASN A 466 8.90 -8.21 -12.60
C ASN A 466 8.10 -9.14 -13.53
N ASN A 467 8.23 -10.45 -13.37
CA ASN A 467 7.40 -11.43 -14.08
C ASN A 467 5.94 -11.43 -13.61
N ILE A 468 5.68 -11.14 -12.33
CA ILE A 468 4.31 -11.00 -11.80
C ILE A 468 3.62 -9.77 -12.39
N ASP A 469 4.36 -8.69 -12.61
CA ASP A 469 3.85 -7.41 -13.09
C ASP A 469 3.97 -7.25 -14.62
N ASP A 470 4.16 -8.35 -15.36
CA ASP A 470 4.35 -8.40 -16.83
C ASP A 470 5.41 -7.37 -17.34
N GLY A 471 6.44 -7.13 -16.54
CA GLY A 471 7.46 -6.12 -16.78
C GLY A 471 8.43 -6.50 -17.90
N VAL A 472 8.90 -5.51 -18.66
CA VAL A 472 9.87 -5.73 -19.73
C VAL A 472 11.22 -6.23 -19.19
N PRO A 473 11.94 -7.09 -19.93
CA PRO A 473 13.31 -7.47 -19.57
C PRO A 473 14.24 -6.25 -19.52
N ASN A 474 15.16 -6.21 -18.55
CA ASN A 474 16.11 -5.11 -18.31
C ASN A 474 15.47 -3.76 -17.92
N SER A 475 14.24 -3.79 -17.39
CA SER A 475 13.59 -2.62 -16.79
C SER A 475 14.43 -1.99 -15.67
N GLU A 476 14.42 -0.66 -15.56
CA GLU A 476 15.08 0.09 -14.47
C GLU A 476 14.51 -0.26 -13.08
N HIS A 477 13.31 -0.85 -13.00
CA HIS A 477 12.75 -1.40 -11.76
C HIS A 477 13.62 -2.54 -11.20
N LEU A 478 14.29 -3.33 -12.05
CA LEU A 478 15.19 -4.42 -11.66
C LEU A 478 16.45 -3.94 -10.92
N TYR A 479 16.79 -2.67 -11.12
CA TYR A 479 17.97 -2.03 -10.51
C TYR A 479 17.59 -1.07 -9.39
N GLY A 480 16.30 -1.01 -9.00
CA GLY A 480 15.79 -0.04 -8.03
C GLY A 480 15.89 1.41 -8.53
N ARG A 481 15.95 1.61 -9.85
CA ARG A 481 16.18 2.90 -10.48
C ARG A 481 14.94 3.51 -11.10
N ALA A 482 13.81 2.82 -11.01
CA ALA A 482 12.51 3.30 -11.46
C ALA A 482 11.40 3.03 -10.45
N CYS A 483 10.34 3.82 -10.60
CA CYS A 483 9.11 3.76 -9.83
C CYS A 483 7.97 4.25 -10.72
N ASP A 484 6.87 3.51 -10.71
CA ASP A 484 5.60 3.91 -11.29
C ASP A 484 4.74 4.54 -10.21
N GLY A 485 4.06 5.62 -10.53
CA GLY A 485 3.14 6.23 -9.59
C GLY A 485 2.38 7.42 -10.15
N TYR A 486 1.48 7.93 -9.34
CA TYR A 486 0.63 9.04 -9.68
C TYR A 486 0.54 9.99 -8.49
N ILE A 487 0.40 11.28 -8.73
CA ILE A 487 -0.10 12.18 -7.69
C ILE A 487 -1.60 12.06 -7.81
N PRO A 488 -2.34 11.63 -6.76
CA PRO A 488 -3.79 11.58 -6.85
C PRO A 488 -4.22 12.96 -7.32
N GLY A 489 -5.13 13.04 -8.29
CA GLY A 489 -5.63 14.28 -8.89
C GLY A 489 -4.74 15.35 -9.43
N ALA A 490 -3.49 15.01 -9.69
CA ALA A 490 -2.81 15.57 -10.82
C ALA A 490 -3.13 14.76 -12.08
N GLY A 491 -3.24 15.43 -13.23
CA GLY A 491 -3.22 14.72 -14.52
C GLY A 491 -1.84 14.12 -14.80
N VAL A 492 -1.78 13.10 -15.66
CA VAL A 492 -0.52 12.43 -16.06
C VAL A 492 0.54 13.44 -16.55
N ASP A 493 0.12 14.46 -17.31
CA ASP A 493 1.04 15.52 -17.77
C ASP A 493 1.59 16.40 -16.66
N TYR A 494 0.83 16.63 -15.58
CA TYR A 494 1.30 17.42 -14.46
C TYR A 494 2.41 16.70 -13.71
N LEU A 495 2.20 15.41 -13.38
CA LEU A 495 3.24 14.62 -12.74
C LEU A 495 4.45 14.42 -13.66
N TYR A 496 4.23 14.18 -14.95
CA TYR A 496 5.29 14.08 -15.94
C TYR A 496 6.21 15.32 -15.90
N ASN A 497 5.62 16.52 -15.93
CA ASN A 497 6.38 17.77 -15.91
C ASN A 497 7.06 18.00 -14.56
N ALA A 498 6.39 17.67 -13.45
CA ALA A 498 6.95 17.80 -12.11
C ALA A 498 8.17 16.89 -11.89
N ALA A 499 8.10 15.64 -12.36
CA ALA A 499 9.21 14.68 -12.29
C ALA A 499 10.39 15.06 -13.20
N GLN A 500 10.13 15.59 -14.41
CA GLN A 500 11.18 16.12 -15.28
C GLN A 500 11.90 17.33 -14.66
N ASN A 501 11.18 18.21 -13.95
CA ASN A 501 11.75 19.39 -13.29
C ASN A 501 12.76 19.05 -12.17
N VAL A 502 12.70 17.85 -11.60
CA VAL A 502 13.68 17.34 -10.62
C VAL A 502 14.74 16.43 -11.25
N GLY A 503 14.74 16.32 -12.59
CA GLY A 503 15.73 15.56 -13.35
C GLY A 503 15.52 14.05 -13.34
N LEU A 504 14.26 13.59 -13.31
CA LEU A 504 13.90 12.19 -13.58
C LEU A 504 13.54 12.01 -15.05
N GLY A 505 13.96 10.90 -15.66
CA GLY A 505 13.38 10.43 -16.92
C GLY A 505 11.96 9.94 -16.66
N THR A 506 11.05 10.18 -17.61
CA THR A 506 9.62 9.88 -17.43
C THR A 506 8.97 9.26 -18.66
N ILE A 507 8.00 8.37 -18.45
CA ILE A 507 7.10 7.83 -19.49
C ILE A 507 5.66 7.97 -19.02
N ARG A 508 4.77 8.43 -19.91
CA ARG A 508 3.36 8.71 -19.60
C ARG A 508 2.48 7.49 -19.90
N TYR A 509 1.63 7.11 -18.95
CA TYR A 509 0.63 6.06 -19.14
C TYR A 509 -0.77 6.62 -18.91
N TYR A 510 -1.38 7.17 -19.97
CA TYR A 510 -2.68 7.86 -19.85
C TYR A 510 -3.86 6.92 -19.53
N SER A 511 -3.87 5.69 -20.05
CA SER A 511 -4.95 4.71 -19.76
C SER A 511 -4.89 4.22 -18.31
N SER A 512 -3.68 3.99 -17.80
CA SER A 512 -3.44 3.53 -16.43
C SER A 512 -3.32 4.65 -15.39
N GLY A 513 -3.32 5.91 -15.83
CA GLY A 513 -3.35 7.09 -14.96
C GLY A 513 -2.07 7.35 -14.15
N PHE A 514 -0.92 6.81 -14.55
CA PHE A 514 0.35 6.97 -13.83
C PHE A 514 1.50 7.44 -14.74
N VAL A 515 2.61 7.84 -14.11
CA VAL A 515 3.88 8.17 -14.77
C VAL A 515 4.95 7.22 -14.26
N HIS A 516 5.66 6.59 -15.20
CA HIS A 516 6.90 5.89 -14.89
C HIS A 516 8.01 6.92 -14.69
N CYS A 517 8.73 6.85 -13.58
CA CYS A 517 9.79 7.77 -13.21
C CYS A 517 11.09 6.98 -12.99
N GLN A 518 12.19 7.41 -13.60
CA GLN A 518 13.48 6.72 -13.49
C GLN A 518 14.67 7.68 -13.38
N THR A 519 15.77 7.18 -12.81
CA THR A 519 17.01 7.96 -12.61
C THR A 519 17.82 8.18 -13.89
N SER A 520 17.65 7.32 -14.90
CA SER A 520 18.27 7.47 -16.21
C SER A 520 17.50 8.51 -17.05
N ALA A 521 18.23 9.42 -17.69
CA ALA A 521 17.64 10.32 -18.66
C ALA A 521 17.22 9.51 -19.90
N TYR A 522 15.93 9.53 -20.25
CA TYR A 522 15.42 8.97 -21.49
C TYR A 522 14.34 9.88 -22.07
N ASP A 523 14.43 10.13 -23.37
CA ASP A 523 13.43 10.83 -24.18
C ASP A 523 12.30 9.86 -24.56
N ASP A 524 11.08 10.39 -24.61
CA ASP A 524 9.80 9.71 -24.92
C ASP A 524 9.95 8.52 -25.89
N ILE A 525 9.56 7.31 -25.45
CA ILE A 525 9.02 6.31 -26.40
C ILE A 525 7.52 6.57 -26.44
N LEU A 526 7.12 7.30 -27.48
CA LEU A 526 5.74 7.36 -27.93
C LEU A 526 5.37 5.94 -28.41
N ASP A 527 4.47 5.28 -27.69
CA ASP A 527 3.57 4.27 -28.29
C ASP A 527 2.19 4.90 -28.49
#